data_AF-A0AAX4H4D2-F1
#
_entry.id   AF-A0AAX4H4D2-F1
#
_cell.length_a   1.000
_cell.length_b   1.000
_cell.length_c   1.000
_cell.angle_alpha   90.00
_cell.angle_beta   90.00
_cell.angle_gamma   90.00
#
_symmetry.space_group_name_H-M   'P 1'
#
loop_
_entity.id
_entity.type
_entity.pdbx_description
1 polymer ?
#
loop_
_entity_poly.entity_id
_entity_poly.type
_entity_poly.pdbx_seq_one_letter_code
_entity_poly.pdbx_strand_id
1 'polypeptide(L)'
;MQKNLIVLIGGGHAAGKRTTAELIKTEVENLPENNGSSLHIEVLDMTTFEQSVTKNGSTSDEMSKHKFRPARVDFEALLDHLKSLLLHKEGEIQKLLIVHGCYALYNKEICDMSHMRVYIDSDADTRLIRWIRRDVLFTETETLEHILSTYLQGAKQEMTDYIFPTKERADVIMPRGAEANGVSLIVDGILPHTGFGKLLEHSGTSCLRPFQGERFDNQKGNFYELN
;
A
#
# COMPACT_ATOMS: atom_id res chain seq x y z
N MET A 1 -21.57 8.74 12.91
CA MET A 1 -21.16 9.28 11.59
C MET A 1 -20.17 8.30 10.98
N GLN A 2 -20.52 7.70 9.85
CA GLN A 2 -19.58 6.88 9.07
C GLN A 2 -18.52 7.82 8.47
N LYS A 3 -17.26 7.63 8.84
CA LYS A 3 -16.14 8.47 8.35
C LYS A 3 -15.55 7.84 7.11
N ASN A 4 -15.22 8.65 6.10
CA ASN A 4 -14.46 8.15 4.96
C ASN A 4 -13.11 7.61 5.43
N LEU A 5 -12.69 6.50 4.83
CA LEU A 5 -11.42 5.86 5.14
C LEU A 5 -10.43 6.09 4.01
N ILE A 6 -9.16 6.26 4.39
CA ILE A 6 -8.05 6.37 3.43
C ILE A 6 -6.99 5.36 3.83
N VAL A 7 -6.62 4.51 2.88
CA VAL A 7 -5.56 3.51 3.00
C VAL A 7 -4.46 3.87 2.00
N LEU A 8 -3.24 4.01 2.49
CA LEU A 8 -2.08 4.32 1.66
C LEU A 8 -1.26 3.05 1.43
N ILE A 9 -0.88 2.78 0.19
CA ILE A 9 -0.05 1.63 -0.17
C ILE A 9 1.22 2.12 -0.88
N GLY A 10 2.31 2.15 -0.12
CA GLY A 10 3.63 2.55 -0.57
C GLY A 10 4.58 1.38 -0.84
N GLY A 11 5.75 1.69 -1.42
CA GLY A 11 6.80 0.70 -1.69
C GLY A 11 7.50 0.92 -3.05
N GLY A 12 8.54 0.15 -3.29
CA GLY A 12 9.38 0.28 -4.49
C GLY A 12 8.66 0.00 -5.81
N HIS A 13 9.29 0.39 -6.93
CA HIS A 13 8.85 0.00 -8.27
C HIS A 13 8.66 -1.51 -8.38
N ALA A 14 7.58 -1.95 -9.04
CA ALA A 14 7.21 -3.36 -9.20
C ALA A 14 7.15 -4.19 -7.89
N ALA A 15 6.93 -3.55 -6.74
CA ALA A 15 6.77 -4.24 -5.44
C ALA A 15 5.44 -5.02 -5.32
N GLY A 16 4.42 -4.70 -6.13
CA GLY A 16 3.08 -5.32 -6.04
C GLY A 16 2.00 -4.41 -5.45
N LYS A 17 2.22 -3.09 -5.40
CA LYS A 17 1.29 -2.10 -4.83
C LYS A 17 -0.09 -2.11 -5.47
N ARG A 18 -0.14 -1.95 -6.80
CA ARG A 18 -1.40 -1.97 -7.57
C ARG A 18 -2.14 -3.29 -7.36
N THR A 19 -1.44 -4.43 -7.49
CA THR A 19 -2.03 -5.76 -7.27
C THR A 19 -2.61 -5.88 -5.86
N THR A 20 -1.90 -5.41 -4.84
CA THR A 20 -2.40 -5.43 -3.46
C THR A 20 -3.63 -4.53 -3.30
N ALA A 21 -3.63 -3.34 -3.89
CA ALA A 21 -4.80 -2.45 -3.88
C ALA A 21 -6.04 -3.09 -4.51
N GLU A 22 -5.88 -3.73 -5.67
CA GLU A 22 -6.98 -4.40 -6.37
C GLU A 22 -7.47 -5.64 -5.61
N LEU A 23 -6.57 -6.38 -4.95
CA LEU A 23 -6.95 -7.51 -4.10
C LEU A 23 -7.74 -7.06 -2.88
N ILE A 24 -7.30 -5.98 -2.20
CA ILE A 24 -8.06 -5.39 -1.07
C ILE A 24 -9.46 -4.97 -1.54
N LYS A 25 -9.54 -4.27 -2.68
CA LYS A 25 -10.82 -3.87 -3.27
C LYS A 25 -11.72 -5.08 -3.51
N THR A 26 -11.21 -6.10 -4.19
CA THR A 26 -11.95 -7.32 -4.52
C THR A 26 -12.42 -8.06 -3.26
N GLU A 27 -11.57 -8.14 -2.24
CA GLU A 27 -11.89 -8.83 -0.99
C GLU A 27 -12.99 -8.09 -0.21
N VAL A 28 -12.93 -6.76 -0.12
CA VAL A 28 -13.98 -5.94 0.52
C VAL A 28 -15.29 -5.95 -0.27
N GLU A 29 -15.24 -5.97 -1.61
CA GLU A 29 -16.44 -6.11 -2.47
C GLU A 29 -17.14 -7.46 -2.27
N ASN A 30 -16.37 -8.54 -2.07
CA ASN A 30 -16.91 -9.89 -1.90
C ASN A 30 -17.45 -10.17 -0.49
N LEU A 31 -17.35 -9.24 0.46
CA LEU A 31 -17.84 -9.45 1.81
C LEU A 31 -19.38 -9.55 1.83
N PRO A 32 -19.95 -10.54 2.52
CA PRO A 32 -21.39 -10.79 2.53
C PRO A 32 -22.19 -9.60 3.07
N GLU A 33 -21.59 -8.82 3.98
CA GLU A 33 -22.20 -7.62 4.55
C GLU A 33 -22.25 -6.43 3.56
N ASN A 34 -21.45 -6.46 2.48
CA ASN A 34 -21.39 -5.40 1.47
C ASN A 34 -22.41 -5.59 0.32
N ASN A 35 -23.20 -6.67 0.33
CA ASN A 35 -24.26 -6.94 -0.66
C ASN A 35 -25.43 -5.93 -0.63
N GLY A 36 -25.35 -4.89 0.21
CA GLY A 36 -26.23 -3.74 0.26
C GLY A 36 -25.46 -2.41 0.33
N SER A 37 -24.61 -2.14 -0.67
CA SER A 37 -24.10 -0.82 -1.12
C SER A 37 -23.82 0.24 -0.04
N SER A 38 -23.16 -0.11 1.06
CA SER A 38 -22.84 0.85 2.14
C SER A 38 -21.42 1.39 2.07
N LEU A 39 -20.57 0.84 1.18
CA LEU A 39 -19.23 1.34 0.88
C LEU A 39 -19.01 1.60 -0.61
N HIS A 40 -18.48 2.78 -0.94
CA HIS A 40 -17.92 3.07 -2.25
C HIS A 40 -16.39 2.98 -2.18
N ILE A 41 -15.80 2.04 -2.92
CA ILE A 41 -14.35 1.82 -2.94
C ILE A 41 -13.74 2.47 -4.17
N GLU A 42 -12.73 3.30 -3.97
CA GLU A 42 -12.01 3.96 -5.05
C GLU A 42 -10.51 3.69 -4.92
N VAL A 43 -9.89 3.21 -5.99
CA VAL A 43 -8.44 2.96 -6.05
C VAL A 43 -7.79 4.07 -6.88
N LEU A 44 -6.90 4.82 -6.26
CA LEU A 44 -6.19 5.94 -6.88
C LEU A 44 -4.72 5.59 -7.13
N ASP A 45 -4.30 5.73 -8.38
CA ASP A 45 -2.90 5.65 -8.76
C ASP A 45 -2.25 7.04 -8.70
N MET A 46 -1.22 7.16 -7.86
CA MET A 46 -0.44 8.39 -7.72
C MET A 46 0.25 8.84 -9.02
N THR A 47 0.48 7.92 -9.97
CA THR A 47 1.05 8.28 -11.28
C THR A 47 0.17 9.26 -12.07
N THR A 48 -1.13 9.29 -11.79
CA THR A 48 -2.09 10.25 -12.39
C THR A 48 -1.79 11.70 -12.02
N PHE A 49 -1.09 11.93 -10.91
CA PHE A 49 -0.72 13.25 -10.39
C PHE A 49 0.74 13.60 -10.70
N GLU A 50 1.39 12.86 -11.60
CA GLU A 50 2.72 13.22 -12.06
C GLU A 50 2.66 14.41 -13.02
N GLN A 51 3.47 15.42 -12.73
CA GLN A 51 3.58 16.59 -13.59
C GLN A 51 4.23 16.15 -14.90
N SER A 52 3.52 16.35 -16.02
CA SER A 52 4.13 16.16 -17.32
C SER A 52 5.29 17.15 -17.42
N VAL A 53 6.53 16.66 -17.44
CA VAL A 53 7.67 17.54 -17.62
C VAL A 53 7.51 18.19 -18.98
N THR A 54 7.10 19.46 -18.99
CA THR A 54 6.95 20.21 -20.22
C THR A 54 8.33 20.34 -20.85
N LYS A 55 8.40 20.12 -22.17
CA LYS A 55 9.61 20.13 -23.01
C LYS A 55 10.21 21.55 -23.14
N ASN A 56 10.40 22.26 -22.04
CA ASN A 56 10.96 23.60 -22.05
C ASN A 56 12.46 23.53 -21.73
N GLY A 57 13.25 23.23 -22.77
CA GLY A 57 14.60 23.76 -22.94
C GLY A 57 15.73 23.31 -22.00
N SER A 58 15.55 22.29 -21.16
CA SER A 58 16.67 21.73 -20.38
C SER A 58 17.41 20.63 -21.13
N THR A 59 18.74 20.68 -21.08
CA THR A 59 19.65 19.65 -21.60
C THR A 59 19.26 18.25 -21.10
N SER A 60 19.41 17.23 -21.94
CA SER A 60 18.97 15.84 -21.71
C SER A 60 19.35 15.23 -20.35
N ASP A 61 20.42 15.70 -19.72
CA ASP A 61 20.91 15.21 -18.42
C ASP A 61 20.19 15.78 -17.19
N GLU A 62 19.52 16.94 -17.30
CA GLU A 62 18.72 17.50 -16.20
C GLU A 62 17.33 16.85 -16.15
N MET A 63 16.79 16.48 -17.31
CA MET A 63 15.50 15.82 -17.49
C MET A 63 15.44 14.45 -16.78
N SER A 64 16.52 13.68 -16.86
CA SER A 64 16.61 12.36 -16.23
C SER A 64 16.69 12.44 -14.70
N LYS A 65 17.29 13.50 -14.15
CA LYS A 65 17.41 13.72 -12.69
C LYS A 65 16.06 13.98 -12.03
N HIS A 66 15.15 14.69 -12.68
CA HIS A 66 13.83 15.01 -12.11
C HIS A 66 12.86 13.82 -12.16
N LYS A 67 13.06 12.88 -13.10
CA LYS A 67 12.22 11.67 -13.23
C LYS A 67 12.19 10.84 -11.94
N PHE A 68 13.22 10.89 -11.10
CA PHE A 68 13.38 10.00 -9.94
C PHE A 68 13.33 10.75 -8.61
N ARG A 69 12.58 11.84 -8.55
CA ARG A 69 12.44 12.67 -7.35
C ARG A 69 10.97 12.83 -6.97
N PRO A 70 10.67 13.01 -5.68
CA PRO A 70 9.31 13.29 -5.23
C PRO A 70 8.68 14.51 -5.90
N ALA A 71 9.48 15.49 -6.32
CA ALA A 71 9.03 16.68 -7.03
C ALA A 71 8.30 16.40 -8.36
N ARG A 72 8.39 15.18 -8.91
CA ARG A 72 7.59 14.79 -10.09
C ARG A 72 6.10 14.67 -9.78
N VAL A 73 5.74 14.46 -8.52
CA VAL A 73 4.36 14.28 -8.08
C VAL A 73 3.84 15.61 -7.54
N ASP A 74 2.69 16.02 -8.05
CA ASP A 74 1.95 17.15 -7.51
C ASP A 74 1.16 16.72 -6.27
N PHE A 75 1.80 16.83 -5.10
CA PHE A 75 1.17 16.46 -3.83
C PHE A 75 0.03 17.40 -3.45
N GLU A 76 0.04 18.66 -3.92
CA GLU A 76 -1.03 19.62 -3.63
C GLU A 76 -2.28 19.26 -4.41
N ALA A 77 -2.16 18.96 -5.70
CA ALA A 77 -3.27 18.46 -6.52
C ALA A 77 -3.85 17.14 -5.96
N LEU A 78 -3.01 16.22 -5.49
CA LEU A 78 -3.46 14.99 -4.84
C LEU A 78 -4.20 15.27 -3.52
N LEU A 79 -3.67 16.17 -2.68
CA LEU A 79 -4.32 16.56 -1.42
C LEU A 79 -5.68 17.20 -1.67
N ASP A 80 -5.79 18.11 -2.63
CA ASP A 80 -7.04 18.75 -3.00
C ASP A 80 -8.04 17.74 -3.55
N HIS A 81 -7.58 16.80 -4.37
CA HIS A 81 -8.41 15.72 -4.87
C HIS A 81 -8.94 14.83 -3.73
N LEU A 82 -8.08 14.41 -2.79
CA LEU A 82 -8.50 13.63 -1.63
C LEU A 82 -9.48 14.43 -0.75
N LYS A 83 -9.20 15.70 -0.45
CA LYS A 83 -10.11 16.58 0.29
C LYS A 83 -11.47 16.70 -0.40
N SER A 84 -11.49 16.79 -1.73
CA SER A 84 -12.72 16.85 -2.52
C SER A 84 -13.56 15.58 -2.41
N LEU A 85 -12.92 14.41 -2.38
CA LEU A 85 -13.60 13.12 -2.21
C LEU A 85 -14.11 12.92 -0.77
N LEU A 86 -13.37 13.48 0.20
CA LEU A 86 -13.70 13.40 1.63
C LEU A 86 -14.81 14.36 2.08
N LEU A 87 -15.13 15.38 1.28
CA LEU A 87 -16.24 16.31 1.53
C LEU A 87 -17.57 15.54 1.49
N HIS A 88 -17.97 15.05 2.66
CA HIS A 88 -19.23 14.35 2.87
C HIS A 88 -20.40 15.31 2.74
N LYS A 89 -21.30 15.04 1.79
CA LYS A 89 -22.65 15.61 1.79
C LYS A 89 -23.57 14.71 2.61
N GLU A 90 -24.51 15.31 3.35
CA GLU A 90 -25.49 14.54 4.14
C GLU A 90 -26.23 13.55 3.23
N GLY A 91 -26.15 12.25 3.55
CA GLY A 91 -26.75 11.17 2.77
C GLY A 91 -25.80 10.42 1.83
N GLU A 92 -24.50 10.77 1.76
CA GLU A 92 -23.52 10.02 0.98
C GLU A 92 -23.08 8.71 1.66
N ILE A 93 -22.83 7.70 0.82
CA ILE A 93 -22.29 6.39 1.18
C ILE A 93 -20.86 6.57 1.70
N GLN A 94 -20.46 5.77 2.70
CA GLN A 94 -19.09 5.78 3.21
C GLN A 94 -18.10 5.42 2.09
N LYS A 95 -16.98 6.16 1.97
CA LYS A 95 -15.95 5.91 0.96
C LYS A 95 -14.72 5.24 1.57
N LEU A 96 -14.17 4.26 0.86
CA LEU A 96 -12.85 3.68 1.10
C LEU A 96 -11.92 4.09 -0.05
N LEU A 97 -11.02 5.02 0.22
CA LEU A 97 -10.03 5.50 -0.74
C LEU A 97 -8.72 4.72 -0.56
N ILE A 98 -8.29 3.98 -1.58
CA ILE A 98 -7.03 3.24 -1.57
C ILE A 98 -6.06 3.95 -2.51
N VAL A 99 -5.08 4.65 -1.95
CA VAL A 99 -4.08 5.40 -2.73
C VAL A 99 -2.81 4.57 -2.82
N HIS A 100 -2.36 4.23 -4.02
CA HIS A 100 -1.12 3.48 -4.21
C HIS A 100 -0.07 4.27 -5.01
N GLY A 101 1.20 4.11 -4.66
CA GLY A 101 2.28 4.80 -5.37
C GLY A 101 3.64 4.62 -4.72
N CYS A 102 4.72 4.94 -5.43
CA CYS A 102 6.07 4.93 -4.84
C CYS A 102 6.21 5.97 -3.71
N TYR A 103 5.47 7.08 -3.81
CA TYR A 103 5.50 8.17 -2.84
C TYR A 103 4.21 8.26 -1.99
N ALA A 104 3.40 7.21 -1.94
CA ALA A 104 2.16 7.19 -1.15
C ALA A 104 2.38 7.57 0.32
N LEU A 105 3.53 7.18 0.88
CA LEU A 105 3.92 7.43 2.28
C LEU A 105 4.91 8.60 2.44
N TYR A 106 5.17 9.36 1.37
CA TYR A 106 6.22 10.39 1.35
C TYR A 106 5.76 11.73 1.92
N ASN A 107 4.54 12.19 1.60
CA ASN A 107 4.03 13.46 2.08
C ASN A 107 3.41 13.28 3.48
N LYS A 108 3.81 14.13 4.43
CA LYS A 108 3.36 14.05 5.82
C LYS A 108 1.86 14.34 5.98
N GLU A 109 1.35 15.36 5.28
CA GLU A 109 -0.08 15.74 5.36
C GLU A 109 -0.98 14.61 4.85
N ILE A 110 -0.62 13.96 3.74
CA ILE A 110 -1.35 12.78 3.23
C ILE A 110 -1.31 11.63 4.23
N CYS A 111 -0.15 11.39 4.86
CA CYS A 111 -0.01 10.36 5.90
C CYS A 111 -0.89 10.66 7.12
N ASP A 112 -0.93 11.92 7.57
CA ASP A 112 -1.70 12.35 8.75
C ASP A 112 -3.21 12.30 8.49
N MET A 113 -3.64 12.45 7.23
CA MET A 113 -5.04 12.25 6.80
C MET A 113 -5.45 10.78 6.67
N SER A 114 -4.47 9.87 6.59
CA SER A 114 -4.73 8.44 6.36
C SER A 114 -5.06 7.68 7.63
N HIS A 115 -5.77 6.56 7.47
CA HIS A 115 -6.18 5.69 8.58
C HIS A 115 -5.31 4.44 8.69
N MET A 116 -4.76 3.99 7.57
CA MET A 116 -3.84 2.85 7.53
C MET A 116 -2.77 3.06 6.46
N ARG A 117 -1.52 2.84 6.85
CA ARG A 117 -0.34 3.03 6.01
C ARG A 117 0.36 1.70 5.80
N VAL A 118 0.30 1.18 4.59
CA VAL A 118 0.86 -0.11 4.21
C VAL A 118 2.10 0.10 3.35
N TYR A 119 3.23 -0.46 3.77
CA TYR A 119 4.46 -0.48 2.98
C TYR A 119 4.72 -1.90 2.46
N ILE A 120 4.83 -2.04 1.14
CA ILE A 120 5.18 -3.33 0.53
C ILE A 120 6.69 -3.44 0.41
N ASP A 121 7.26 -4.36 1.18
CA ASP A 121 8.68 -4.64 1.21
C ASP A 121 9.02 -5.83 0.32
N SER A 122 9.90 -5.61 -0.65
CA SER A 122 10.31 -6.61 -1.62
C SER A 122 11.73 -6.35 -2.09
N ASP A 123 12.50 -7.43 -2.21
CA ASP A 123 13.90 -7.40 -2.62
C ASP A 123 14.08 -6.72 -3.98
N ALA A 124 15.21 -6.04 -4.15
CA ALA A 124 15.52 -5.31 -5.37
C ALA A 124 15.51 -6.21 -6.62
N ASP A 125 16.07 -7.41 -6.51
CA ASP A 125 16.16 -8.37 -7.62
C ASP A 125 14.76 -8.90 -8.00
N THR A 126 13.96 -9.26 -6.99
CA THR A 126 12.57 -9.68 -7.18
C THR A 126 11.76 -8.61 -7.89
N ARG A 127 11.91 -7.34 -7.47
CA ARG A 127 11.25 -6.19 -8.09
C ARG A 127 11.72 -5.98 -9.53
N LEU A 128 13.03 -6.04 -9.80
CA LEU A 128 13.57 -5.88 -11.15
C LEU A 128 13.07 -6.97 -12.10
N ILE A 129 13.09 -8.23 -11.66
CA ILE A 129 12.56 -9.36 -12.44
C ILE A 129 11.06 -9.17 -12.71
N ARG A 130 10.28 -8.75 -11.71
CA ARG A 130 8.84 -8.45 -11.89
C ARG A 130 8.61 -7.30 -12.86
N TRP A 131 9.43 -6.25 -12.79
CA TRP A 131 9.36 -5.11 -13.69
C TRP A 131 9.59 -5.54 -15.14
N ILE A 132 10.69 -6.27 -15.40
CA ILE A 132 11.02 -6.79 -16.73
C ILE A 132 9.90 -7.70 -17.24
N ARG A 133 9.43 -8.65 -16.42
CA ARG A 133 8.35 -9.55 -16.83
C ARG A 133 7.08 -8.79 -17.20
N ARG A 134 6.66 -7.82 -16.39
CA ARG A 134 5.46 -7.02 -16.65
C ARG A 134 5.58 -6.21 -17.94
N ASP A 135 6.62 -5.38 -18.04
CA ASP A 135 6.67 -4.34 -19.08
C ASP A 135 7.26 -4.81 -20.40
N VAL A 136 8.07 -5.88 -20.39
CA VAL A 136 8.66 -6.46 -21.61
C VAL A 136 7.87 -7.65 -22.11
N LEU A 137 7.43 -8.57 -21.23
CA LEU A 137 6.82 -9.83 -21.65
C LEU A 137 5.29 -9.81 -21.66
N PHE A 138 4.66 -9.12 -20.70
CA PHE A 138 3.20 -9.13 -20.58
C PHE A 138 2.52 -7.97 -21.30
N THR A 139 3.03 -6.74 -21.15
CA THR A 139 2.43 -5.56 -21.77
C THR A 139 3.16 -5.08 -23.03
N GLU A 140 4.39 -5.56 -23.27
CA GLU A 140 5.26 -5.16 -24.39
C GLU A 140 5.38 -3.63 -24.56
N THR A 141 5.27 -2.90 -23.45
CA THR A 141 5.26 -1.43 -23.43
C THR A 141 6.66 -0.85 -23.49
N GLU A 142 7.68 -1.62 -23.08
CA GLU A 142 9.06 -1.17 -22.95
C GLU A 142 10.06 -2.24 -23.40
N THR A 143 11.27 -1.83 -23.75
CA THR A 143 12.37 -2.77 -24.05
C THR A 143 13.18 -3.12 -22.81
N LEU A 144 13.83 -4.29 -22.84
CA LEU A 144 14.70 -4.73 -21.75
C LEU A 144 15.81 -3.71 -21.47
N GLU A 145 16.44 -3.19 -22.52
CA GLU A 145 17.50 -2.18 -22.42
C GLU A 145 17.00 -0.89 -21.77
N HIS A 146 15.77 -0.47 -22.07
CA HIS A 146 15.18 0.72 -21.46
C HIS A 146 14.93 0.54 -19.96
N ILE A 147 14.41 -0.63 -19.54
CA ILE A 147 14.17 -0.90 -18.12
C ILE A 147 15.48 -0.99 -17.35
N LEU A 148 16.47 -1.70 -17.88
CA LEU A 148 17.77 -1.86 -17.23
C LEU A 148 18.49 -0.51 -17.11
N SER A 149 18.49 0.31 -18.16
CA SER A 149 19.07 1.65 -18.12
C SER A 149 18.34 2.54 -17.12
N THR A 150 17.00 2.57 -17.13
CA THR A 150 16.17 3.31 -16.16
C THR A 150 16.46 2.89 -14.72
N TYR A 151 16.60 1.59 -14.49
CA TYR A 151 16.90 1.04 -13.16
C TYR A 151 18.27 1.50 -12.65
N LEU A 152 19.30 1.38 -13.48
CA LEU A 152 20.69 1.73 -13.13
C LEU A 152 20.91 3.24 -13.05
N GLN A 153 20.23 4.04 -13.88
CA GLN A 153 20.41 5.48 -13.94
C GLN A 153 19.74 6.23 -12.79
N GLY A 154 18.68 5.68 -12.19
CA GLY A 154 18.02 6.41 -11.10
C GLY A 154 17.06 5.64 -10.21
N ALA A 155 16.36 4.60 -10.69
CA ALA A 155 15.35 3.93 -9.85
C ALA A 155 15.95 3.28 -8.59
N LYS A 156 17.20 2.80 -8.65
CA LYS A 156 17.92 2.27 -7.48
C LYS A 156 18.20 3.36 -6.45
N GLN A 157 18.64 4.53 -6.90
CA GLN A 157 18.93 5.68 -6.04
C GLN A 157 17.62 6.25 -5.45
N GLU A 158 16.58 6.39 -6.27
CA GLU A 158 15.24 6.80 -5.83
C GLU A 158 14.69 5.92 -4.71
N MET A 159 14.87 4.61 -4.86
CA MET A 159 14.45 3.65 -3.84
C MET A 159 15.17 3.92 -2.52
N THR A 160 16.47 4.14 -2.55
CA THR A 160 17.30 4.29 -1.34
C THR A 160 17.06 5.65 -0.67
N ASP A 161 16.96 6.71 -1.46
CA ASP A 161 16.92 8.09 -0.96
C ASP A 161 15.51 8.53 -0.54
N TYR A 162 14.48 8.08 -1.25
CA TYR A 162 13.14 8.63 -1.11
C TYR A 162 12.07 7.61 -0.74
N ILE A 163 12.13 6.38 -1.28
CA ILE A 163 11.05 5.40 -1.08
C ILE A 163 11.28 4.57 0.20
N PHE A 164 12.49 4.04 0.39
CA PHE A 164 12.82 3.19 1.54
C PHE A 164 12.64 3.90 2.89
N PRO A 165 13.03 5.17 3.08
CA PRO A 165 12.81 5.87 4.34
C PRO A 165 11.33 5.99 4.74
N THR A 166 10.41 5.97 3.76
CA THR A 166 8.96 6.04 4.06
C THR A 166 8.42 4.81 4.80
N LYS A 167 9.19 3.72 4.84
CA LYS A 167 8.88 2.51 5.64
C LYS A 167 8.70 2.82 7.12
N GLU A 168 9.40 3.83 7.65
CA GLU A 168 9.27 4.25 9.07
C GLU A 168 7.87 4.77 9.41
N ARG A 169 7.14 5.29 8.42
CA ARG A 169 5.78 5.83 8.60
C ARG A 169 4.68 4.79 8.42
N ALA A 170 5.05 3.55 8.11
CA ALA A 170 4.09 2.49 7.84
C ALA A 170 3.52 1.94 9.15
N ASP A 171 2.20 1.73 9.17
CA ASP A 171 1.53 0.99 10.24
C ASP A 171 1.67 -0.52 10.03
N VAL A 172 1.69 -0.95 8.75
CA VAL A 172 1.86 -2.36 8.35
C VAL A 172 2.92 -2.47 7.28
N ILE A 173 3.84 -3.43 7.46
CA ILE A 173 4.84 -3.80 6.47
C ILE A 173 4.47 -5.17 5.91
N MET A 174 4.16 -5.23 4.62
CA MET A 174 3.83 -6.47 3.93
C MET A 174 5.07 -6.99 3.17
N PRO A 175 5.64 -8.13 3.56
CA PRO A 175 6.71 -8.75 2.78
C PRO A 175 6.16 -9.32 1.46
N ARG A 176 7.00 -9.35 0.42
CA ARG A 176 6.81 -10.06 -0.86
C ARG A 176 5.68 -9.56 -1.78
N GLY A 177 4.72 -8.80 -1.25
CA GLY A 177 3.63 -8.14 -1.97
C GLY A 177 2.55 -9.09 -2.48
N ALA A 178 1.28 -8.68 -2.40
CA ALA A 178 0.11 -9.41 -2.92
C ALA A 178 -0.07 -10.86 -2.41
N GLU A 179 0.37 -11.16 -1.18
CA GLU A 179 0.07 -12.45 -0.52
C GLU A 179 -1.33 -12.40 0.10
N ALA A 180 -2.18 -13.40 -0.20
CA ALA A 180 -3.58 -13.45 0.23
C ALA A 180 -3.76 -13.27 1.74
N ASN A 181 -2.92 -13.91 2.55
CA ASN A 181 -2.97 -13.78 4.01
C ASN A 181 -2.70 -12.34 4.46
N GLY A 182 -1.77 -11.65 3.81
CA GLY A 182 -1.45 -10.27 4.15
C GLY A 182 -2.56 -9.30 3.72
N VAL A 183 -3.23 -9.57 2.60
CA VAL A 183 -4.40 -8.80 2.15
C VAL A 183 -5.54 -8.98 3.15
N SER A 184 -5.84 -10.21 3.54
CA SER A 184 -6.89 -10.52 4.52
C SER A 184 -6.66 -9.82 5.86
N LEU A 185 -5.42 -9.79 6.37
CA LEU A 185 -5.07 -9.04 7.58
C LEU A 185 -5.29 -7.52 7.44
N ILE A 186 -5.04 -6.96 6.26
CA ILE A 186 -5.31 -5.53 6.00
C ILE A 186 -6.82 -5.28 5.97
N VAL A 187 -7.58 -6.15 5.31
CA VAL A 187 -9.04 -6.07 5.25
C VAL A 187 -9.63 -6.15 6.66
N ASP A 188 -9.20 -7.11 7.47
CA ASP A 188 -9.60 -7.25 8.87
C ASP A 188 -9.27 -6.02 9.73
N GLY A 189 -8.15 -5.35 9.44
CA GLY A 189 -7.78 -4.09 10.10
C GLY A 189 -8.64 -2.89 9.68
N ILE A 190 -9.11 -2.88 8.43
CA ILE A 190 -9.96 -1.83 7.85
C ILE A 190 -11.41 -1.96 8.33
N LEU A 191 -11.91 -3.19 8.45
CA LEU A 191 -13.33 -3.48 8.70
C LEU A 191 -13.94 -2.76 9.91
N PRO A 192 -13.29 -2.72 11.08
CA PRO A 192 -13.80 -2.01 12.26
C PRO A 192 -14.08 -0.52 12.02
N HIS A 193 -13.42 0.10 11.05
CA HIS A 193 -13.60 1.51 10.71
C HIS A 193 -14.70 1.76 9.69
N THR A 194 -15.15 0.71 9.00
CA THR A 194 -16.12 0.78 7.91
C THR A 194 -17.58 0.59 8.35
N GLY A 195 -17.87 0.61 9.65
CA GLY A 195 -19.24 0.46 10.18
C GLY A 195 -19.79 -0.98 10.11
N PHE A 196 -19.11 -1.87 9.39
CA PHE A 196 -19.26 -3.32 9.49
C PHE A 196 -18.79 -3.76 10.87
N GLY A 197 -19.59 -4.59 11.54
CA GLY A 197 -19.18 -5.21 12.79
C GLY A 197 -17.92 -6.04 12.58
N LYS A 198 -17.22 -6.42 13.66
CA LYS A 198 -16.13 -7.40 13.56
C LYS A 198 -16.63 -8.62 12.78
N LEU A 199 -16.11 -8.84 11.57
CA LEU A 199 -16.34 -10.08 10.85
C LEU A 199 -15.64 -11.20 11.62
N LEU A 200 -16.48 -11.97 12.31
CA LEU A 200 -16.38 -13.37 12.73
C LEU A 200 -15.02 -13.91 13.19
N GLU A 201 -15.03 -14.45 14.41
CA GLU A 201 -14.17 -15.56 14.83
C GLU A 201 -14.01 -16.55 13.66
N HIS A 202 -12.80 -16.66 13.12
CA HIS A 202 -12.51 -17.62 12.08
C HIS A 202 -12.81 -19.04 12.58
N SER A 203 -13.90 -19.62 12.07
CA SER A 203 -14.19 -21.04 12.14
C SER A 203 -13.26 -21.79 11.18
N GLY A 204 -11.99 -21.90 11.55
CA GLY A 204 -11.00 -22.62 10.75
C GLY A 204 -9.57 -22.37 11.22
N THR A 205 -9.10 -23.19 12.17
CA THR A 205 -7.70 -23.50 12.48
C THR A 205 -6.64 -22.44 12.13
N SER A 206 -6.79 -21.20 12.61
CA SER A 206 -5.67 -20.26 12.68
C SER A 206 -5.24 -20.16 14.14
N CYS A 207 -4.17 -20.88 14.44
CA CYS A 207 -3.51 -20.96 15.73
C CYS A 207 -2.72 -19.68 16.06
N LEU A 208 -3.32 -18.50 15.91
CA LEU A 208 -2.87 -17.33 16.65
C LEU A 208 -3.36 -17.52 18.09
N ARG A 209 -2.45 -18.01 18.94
CA ARG A 209 -2.75 -18.34 20.32
C ARG A 209 -3.38 -17.12 21.02
N PRO A 210 -4.47 -17.28 21.78
CA PRO A 210 -4.86 -16.26 22.72
C PRO A 210 -3.75 -16.15 23.76
N PHE A 211 -3.09 -14.99 23.84
CA PHE A 211 -2.05 -14.69 24.84
C PHE A 211 -2.51 -14.91 26.29
N GLN A 212 -3.81 -15.05 26.53
CA GLN A 212 -4.37 -15.39 27.84
C GLN A 212 -4.04 -16.83 28.30
N GLY A 213 -3.60 -17.72 27.40
CA GLY A 213 -3.21 -19.10 27.72
C GLY A 213 -1.74 -19.29 28.13
N GLU A 214 -0.89 -18.27 27.97
CA GLU A 214 0.54 -18.35 28.34
C GLU A 214 0.77 -17.98 29.81
N ARG A 215 0.12 -18.70 30.73
CA ARG A 215 0.71 -18.84 32.07
C ARG A 215 1.80 -19.91 31.98
N PHE A 216 3.04 -19.45 31.82
CA PHE A 216 4.29 -20.24 31.89
C PHE A 216 4.49 -21.02 33.21
N ASP A 217 3.49 -21.06 34.09
CA ASP A 217 3.60 -21.60 35.45
C ASP A 217 3.20 -23.08 35.57
N ASN A 218 2.57 -23.68 34.55
CA ASN A 218 2.14 -25.09 34.63
C ASN A 218 3.29 -26.11 34.55
N GLN A 219 4.51 -25.70 34.23
CA GLN A 219 5.68 -26.60 34.15
C GLN A 219 6.74 -26.36 35.24
N LYS A 220 6.57 -25.34 36.10
CA LYS A 220 7.56 -25.04 37.16
C LYS A 220 7.68 -26.12 38.23
N GLY A 221 6.65 -26.96 38.40
CA GLY A 221 6.63 -28.02 39.42
C GLY A 221 7.22 -29.36 38.99
N ASN A 222 7.44 -29.60 37.69
CA ASN A 222 7.79 -30.95 37.20
C ASN A 222 9.29 -31.21 37.05
N PHE A 223 10.14 -30.18 37.10
CA PHE A 223 11.57 -30.31 36.73
C PHE A 223 12.56 -29.89 37.83
N TYR A 224 12.08 -29.42 38.98
CA TYR A 224 12.94 -29.00 40.10
C TYR A 224 12.48 -29.62 41.41
N GLU A 225 12.54 -30.95 41.52
CA GLU A 225 12.74 -31.57 42.83
C GLU A 225 14.26 -31.76 43.01
N LEU A 226 14.86 -30.85 43.78
CA LEU A 226 16.23 -31.02 44.26
C LEU A 226 16.17 -32.00 45.44
N ASN A 227 16.72 -33.20 45.24
CA ASN A 227 17.04 -34.13 46.34
C ASN A 227 18.13 -33.56 47.25
#